data_AF-A0A952SUF1-F1
#
_entry.id   AF-A0A952SUF1-F1
#
_cell.length_a   1.000
_cell.length_b   1.000
_cell.length_c   1.000
_cell.angle_alpha   90.00
_cell.angle_beta   90.00
_cell.angle_gamma   90.00
#
_symmetry.space_group_name_H-M   'P 1'
#
loop_
_entity.id
_entity.type
_entity.pdbx_description
1 polymer ?
#
loop_
_entity_poly.entity_id
_entity_poly.type
_entity_poly.pdbx_seq_one_letter_code
_entity_poly.pdbx_strand_id
1 'polypeptide(L)'
;MRCSSDLRQRVVDCVRSGGSKTEAARRFQVGEASVYCWLRPGGMAYKRPGPRRTHKLDWNALRRHVEAHPDRTQAERAQHF
;
A
#
# COMPACT_ATOMS: atom_id res chain seq x y z
N MET A 1 -9.36 -4.75 6.02
CA MET A 1 -9.70 -6.18 5.85
C MET A 1 -8.67 -6.83 4.93
N ARG A 2 -8.03 -7.93 5.36
CA ARG A 2 -7.18 -8.75 4.47
C ARG A 2 -8.09 -9.79 3.80
N CYS A 3 -8.36 -9.60 2.52
CA CYS A 3 -9.04 -10.59 1.69
C CYS A 3 -8.03 -11.12 0.67
N SER A 4 -8.19 -12.39 0.28
CA SER A 4 -7.41 -12.96 -0.83
C SER A 4 -7.66 -12.16 -2.13
N SER A 5 -6.71 -12.17 -3.05
CA SER A 5 -6.90 -11.58 -4.38
C SER A 5 -8.02 -12.28 -5.15
N ASP A 6 -8.10 -13.61 -5.03
CA ASP A 6 -9.14 -14.43 -5.65
C ASP A 6 -10.56 -13.98 -5.22
N LEU A 7 -10.80 -13.84 -3.92
CA LEU A 7 -12.11 -13.43 -3.41
C LEU A 7 -12.53 -12.06 -3.99
N ARG A 8 -11.58 -11.12 -4.05
CA ARG A 8 -11.83 -9.79 -4.62
C ARG A 8 -12.16 -9.86 -6.10
N GLN A 9 -11.48 -10.73 -6.85
CA GLN A 9 -11.74 -10.97 -8.27
C GLN A 9 -13.14 -11.52 -8.50
N ARG A 10 -13.54 -12.56 -7.77
CA ARG A 10 -14.87 -13.14 -7.89
C ARG A 10 -16.00 -12.15 -7.56
N VAL A 11 -15.79 -11.29 -6.56
CA VAL A 11 -16.74 -10.22 -6.23
C VAL A 11 -16.85 -9.20 -7.35
N VAL A 12 -15.72 -8.75 -7.89
CA VAL A 12 -15.69 -7.76 -8.99
C VAL A 12 -16.33 -8.35 -10.25
N ASP A 13 -16.04 -9.61 -10.57
CA ASP A 13 -16.61 -10.29 -11.75
C ASP A 13 -18.12 -10.46 -11.61
N CYS A 14 -18.61 -10.81 -10.41
CA CYS A 14 -20.06 -10.89 -10.13
C CYS A 14 -20.78 -9.55 -10.35
N VAL A 15 -20.13 -8.43 -10.01
CA VAL A 15 -20.72 -7.10 -10.25
C VAL A 15 -20.65 -6.73 -11.74
N ARG A 16 -19.54 -7.08 -12.42
CA ARG A 16 -19.37 -6.82 -13.86
C ARG A 16 -20.28 -7.67 -14.73
N SER A 17 -20.67 -8.85 -14.28
CA SER A 17 -21.64 -9.73 -14.95
C SER A 17 -23.11 -9.30 -14.75
N GLY A 18 -23.35 -8.12 -14.17
CA GLY A 18 -24.69 -7.56 -13.97
C GLY A 18 -25.28 -7.72 -12.56
N GLY A 19 -24.52 -8.31 -11.62
CA GLY A 19 -24.94 -8.39 -10.21
C GLY A 19 -24.88 -7.03 -9.51
N SER A 20 -25.77 -6.81 -8.54
CA SER A 20 -25.73 -5.58 -7.75
C SER A 20 -24.60 -5.61 -6.71
N LYS A 21 -24.09 -4.44 -6.31
CA LYS A 21 -23.02 -4.33 -5.29
C LYS A 21 -23.47 -4.90 -3.94
N THR A 22 -24.71 -4.66 -3.56
CA THR A 22 -25.34 -5.14 -2.32
C THR A 22 -25.53 -6.66 -2.35
N GLU A 23 -25.98 -7.20 -3.48
CA GLU A 23 -26.10 -8.64 -3.67
C GLU A 23 -24.73 -9.32 -3.62
N ALA A 24 -23.73 -8.77 -4.32
CA ALA A 24 -22.36 -9.30 -4.27
C ALA A 24 -21.79 -9.26 -2.84
N ALA A 25 -22.03 -8.18 -2.08
CA ALA A 25 -21.64 -8.08 -0.68
C ALA A 25 -22.26 -9.21 0.16
N ARG A 26 -23.57 -9.42 0.03
CA ARG A 26 -24.29 -10.50 0.73
C ARG A 26 -23.83 -11.88 0.29
N ARG A 27 -23.69 -12.13 -1.02
CA ARG A 27 -23.31 -13.42 -1.60
C ARG A 27 -21.92 -13.87 -1.16
N PHE A 28 -20.97 -12.93 -1.12
CA PHE A 28 -19.58 -13.22 -0.75
C PHE A 28 -19.26 -12.91 0.72
N GLN A 29 -20.26 -12.54 1.53
CA GLN A 29 -20.12 -12.23 2.95
C GLN A 29 -19.04 -11.17 3.22
N VAL A 30 -18.99 -10.13 2.38
CA VAL A 30 -18.07 -9.00 2.51
C VAL A 30 -18.85 -7.72 2.79
N GLY A 31 -18.24 -6.76 3.47
CA GLY A 31 -18.87 -5.46 3.68
C GLY A 31 -19.07 -4.72 2.35
N GLU A 32 -20.23 -4.06 2.18
CA GLU A 32 -20.54 -3.29 0.97
C GLU A 32 -19.45 -2.26 0.65
N ALA A 33 -18.93 -1.57 1.67
CA ALA A 33 -17.83 -0.62 1.52
C ALA A 33 -16.59 -1.23 0.86
N SER A 34 -16.28 -2.51 1.11
CA SER A 34 -15.18 -3.21 0.45
C SER A 34 -15.45 -3.42 -1.03
N VAL A 35 -16.69 -3.77 -1.40
CA VAL A 35 -17.11 -3.90 -2.81
C VAL A 35 -16.94 -2.57 -3.53
N TYR A 36 -17.41 -1.46 -2.95
CA TYR A 36 -17.17 -0.13 -3.49
C TYR A 36 -15.68 0.19 -3.63
N CYS A 37 -14.86 -0.16 -2.63
CA CYS A 37 -13.41 0.05 -2.68
C CYS A 37 -12.75 -0.72 -3.83
N TRP A 38 -13.15 -1.97 -4.09
CA TRP A 38 -12.53 -2.81 -5.12
C TRP A 38 -12.94 -2.41 -6.54
N LEU A 39 -14.13 -1.83 -6.71
CA LEU A 39 -14.60 -1.31 -7.99
C LEU A 39 -13.94 0.02 -8.39
N ARG A 40 -13.32 0.74 -7.44
CA ARG A 40 -12.57 1.96 -7.76
C ARG A 40 -11.30 1.63 -8.56
N PRO A 41 -10.85 2.53 -9.44
CA PRO A 41 -9.55 2.40 -10.11
C PRO A 41 -8.43 2.13 -9.10
N GLY A 42 -7.64 1.08 -9.32
CA GLY A 42 -6.57 0.67 -8.41
C GLY A 42 -7.04 0.00 -7.10
N GLY A 43 -8.33 -0.29 -6.92
CA GLY A 43 -8.88 -0.98 -5.74
C GLY A 43 -8.44 -2.45 -5.61
N MET A 44 -8.04 -3.06 -6.71
CA MET A 44 -7.43 -4.39 -6.78
C MET A 44 -5.96 -4.40 -6.34
N ALA A 45 -5.25 -3.29 -6.52
CA ALA A 45 -3.82 -3.23 -6.24
C ALA A 45 -3.58 -3.39 -4.73
N TYR A 46 -2.77 -4.39 -4.36
CA TYR A 46 -2.31 -4.54 -2.99
C TYR A 46 -1.45 -3.32 -2.62
N LYS A 47 -1.91 -2.51 -1.67
CA LYS A 47 -1.10 -1.45 -1.08
C LYS A 47 -0.45 -1.99 0.18
N ARG A 48 0.88 -2.03 0.21
CA ARG A 48 1.64 -2.43 1.39
C ARG A 48 1.29 -1.49 2.54
N PRO A 49 0.71 -1.99 3.64
CA PRO A 49 0.46 -1.16 4.81
C PRO A 49 1.81 -0.81 5.46
N GLY A 50 1.90 0.39 6.04
CA GLY A 50 3.08 0.85 6.73
C GLY A 50 3.61 2.20 6.23
N PRO A 51 4.72 2.68 6.83
CA PRO A 51 5.33 3.95 6.48
C PRO A 51 5.71 3.97 5.00
N ARG A 52 5.25 4.99 4.27
CA ARG A 52 5.59 5.18 2.85
C ARG A 52 6.90 5.90 2.64
N ARG A 53 7.37 6.62 3.66
CA ARG A 53 8.57 7.44 3.64
C ARG A 53 9.33 7.26 4.95
N THR A 54 10.64 7.44 4.89
CA THR A 54 11.45 7.61 6.10
C THR A 54 11.09 8.95 6.74
N HIS A 55 10.97 8.96 8.07
CA HIS A 55 10.62 10.16 8.83
C HIS A 55 11.84 10.77 9.55
N LYS A 56 12.95 10.03 9.65
CA LYS A 56 14.13 10.46 10.42
C LYS A 56 15.33 10.87 9.58
N LEU A 57 15.44 10.37 8.35
CA LEU A 57 16.65 10.55 7.55
C LEU A 57 16.32 10.69 6.08
N ASP A 58 16.88 11.73 5.46
CA ASP A 58 16.93 11.88 4.01
C ASP A 58 18.10 11.04 3.46
N TRP A 59 17.76 9.97 2.75
CA TRP A 59 18.72 9.06 2.14
C TRP A 59 19.58 9.72 1.07
N ASN A 60 19.06 10.70 0.35
CA ASN A 60 19.83 11.40 -0.69
C ASN A 60 20.85 12.33 -0.04
N ALA A 61 20.47 12.99 1.06
CA ALA A 61 21.41 13.79 1.84
C ALA A 61 22.49 12.92 2.48
N LEU A 62 22.12 11.77 3.08
CA LEU A 62 23.09 10.82 3.62
C LEU A 62 24.04 10.31 2.54
N ARG A 63 23.52 9.89 1.37
CA ARG A 63 24.34 9.35 0.27
C ARG A 63 25.42 10.35 -0.15
N ARG A 64 25.03 11.60 -0.42
CA ARG A 64 25.98 12.67 -0.78
C ARG A 64 27.04 12.90 0.31
N HIS A 65 26.64 12.84 1.58
CA HIS A 65 27.58 13.03 2.69
C HIS A 65 28.54 11.85 2.88
N VAL A 66 28.12 10.62 2.56
CA VAL A 66 28.99 9.44 2.53
C VAL A 66 30.04 9.56 1.42
N GLU A 67 29.61 9.96 0.22
CA GLU A 67 30.52 10.18 -0.92
C GLU A 67 31.53 11.30 -0.64
N ALA A 68 31.10 12.41 -0.02
CA ALA A 68 31.97 13.54 0.27
C ALA A 68 32.95 13.30 1.43
N HIS A 69 32.64 12.39 2.35
CA HIS A 69 33.45 12.13 3.54
C HIS A 69 33.51 10.62 3.81
N PRO A 70 34.20 9.81 3.00
CA PRO A 70 34.16 8.35 3.11
C PRO A 70 34.60 7.86 4.51
N ASP A 71 35.56 8.54 5.12
CA ASP A 71 36.21 8.10 6.36
C ASP A 71 35.44 8.49 7.64
N ARG A 72 34.37 9.30 7.54
CA ARG A 72 33.58 9.68 8.72
C ARG A 72 32.84 8.49 9.31
N THR A 73 32.98 8.35 10.62
CA THR A 73 32.26 7.36 11.43
C THR A 73 30.76 7.66 11.52
N GLN A 74 29.97 6.67 11.91
CA GLN A 74 28.52 6.86 12.10
C GLN A 74 28.21 7.90 13.19
N ALA A 75 29.03 7.98 14.25
CA ALA A 75 28.85 8.95 15.34
C ALA A 75 29.03 10.40 14.86
N GLU A 76 30.05 10.64 14.03
CA GLU A 76 30.29 11.96 13.44
C GLU A 76 29.19 12.34 12.44
N ARG A 77 28.65 11.36 11.70
CA ARG A 77 27.53 11.58 10.77
C ARG A 77 26.23 11.90 11.51
N ALA A 78 25.99 11.30 12.68
CA ALA A 78 24.80 11.55 13.50
C ALA A 78 24.78 12.96 14.12
N GLN A 79 25.91 13.67 14.17
CA GLN A 79 25.93 15.09 14.56
C GLN A 79 25.50 16.01 13.42
N HIS A 80 25.52 15.53 12.17
CA HIS A 80 25.19 16.29 10.98
C HIS A 80 23.74 16.09 10.50
N PHE A 81 23.12 14.97 10.83
CA PHE A 81 21.76 14.58 10.44
C PHE A 81 20.88 14.27 11.65
#